data_AF-A0A7Y5E7T4-F1
#
_entry.id   AF-A0A7Y5E7T4-F1
#
_cell.length_a   1.000
_cell.length_b   1.000
_cell.length_c   1.000
_cell.angle_alpha   90.00
_cell.angle_beta   90.00
_cell.angle_gamma   90.00
#
_symmetry.space_group_name_H-M   'P 1'
#
loop_
_entity.id
_entity.type
_entity.pdbx_description
1 polymer ?
#
loop_
_entity_poly.entity_id
_entity_poly.type
_entity_poly.pdbx_seq_one_letter_code
_entity_poly.pdbx_strand_id
1 'polypeptide(L)'
;MLTVPYIREHKEEVVTRLRIKNFKNFDLIDEVLKTDDARKAIQQASDETLAETNALAREIGKLYQSGKSAEADQLKLRNTELKEKARLLADQLIVLKQTLQDKL
;
A
#
# COMPACT_ATOMS: atom_id res chain seq x y z
N MET A 1 -19.10 -9.00 -6.04
CA MET A 1 -17.74 -9.60 -6.13
C MET A 1 -17.44 -10.28 -4.81
N LEU A 2 -16.92 -11.51 -4.78
CA LEU A 2 -16.42 -12.09 -3.53
C LEU A 2 -15.30 -11.18 -3.02
N THR A 3 -15.41 -10.71 -1.79
CA THR A 3 -14.35 -9.92 -1.18
C THR A 3 -13.27 -10.88 -0.71
N VAL A 4 -11.99 -10.55 -0.95
CA VAL A 4 -10.82 -11.27 -0.41
C VAL A 4 -10.98 -11.63 1.08
N PRO A 5 -11.47 -10.74 1.98
CA PRO A 5 -11.74 -11.10 3.37
C PRO A 5 -12.73 -12.27 3.54
N TYR A 6 -13.78 -12.35 2.73
CA TYR A 6 -14.75 -13.45 2.78
C TYR A 6 -14.10 -14.80 2.41
N ILE A 7 -13.16 -14.79 1.46
CA ILE A 7 -12.41 -16.00 1.09
C ILE A 7 -11.44 -16.42 2.20
N ARG A 8 -10.90 -15.45 2.95
CA ARG A 8 -10.00 -15.71 4.09
C ARG A 8 -10.77 -16.27 5.30
N GLU A 9 -11.94 -15.71 5.62
CA GLU A 9 -12.77 -16.16 6.75
C GLU A 9 -13.48 -17.50 6.47
N HIS A 10 -13.96 -17.69 5.24
CA HIS A 10 -14.75 -18.87 4.86
C HIS A 10 -13.99 -19.77 3.88
N LYS A 11 -12.67 -19.93 4.05
CA LYS A 11 -11.81 -20.69 3.11
C LYS A 11 -12.37 -22.08 2.81
N GLU A 12 -12.84 -22.83 3.81
CA GLU A 12 -13.42 -24.16 3.63
C GLU A 12 -14.75 -24.14 2.86
N GLU A 13 -15.62 -23.17 3.14
CA GLU A 13 -16.92 -23.04 2.49
C GLU A 13 -16.76 -22.63 1.02
N VAL A 14 -15.83 -21.70 0.76
CA VAL A 14 -15.45 -21.25 -0.57
C VAL A 14 -14.80 -22.40 -1.35
N VAL A 15 -13.89 -23.16 -0.75
CA VAL A 15 -13.28 -24.36 -1.36
C VAL A 15 -14.34 -25.39 -1.73
N THR A 16 -15.32 -25.62 -0.85
CA THR A 16 -16.40 -26.58 -1.09
C THR A 16 -17.30 -26.14 -2.24
N ARG A 17 -17.69 -24.85 -2.29
CA ARG A 17 -18.47 -24.29 -3.41
C ARG A 17 -17.70 -24.23 -4.72
N LEU A 18 -16.40 -23.94 -4.67
CA LEU A 18 -15.52 -23.93 -5.84
C LEU A 18 -15.28 -25.34 -6.39
N ARG A 19 -15.17 -26.35 -5.51
CA ARG A 19 -15.11 -27.76 -5.91
C ARG A 19 -16.37 -28.19 -6.65
N ILE A 20 -17.56 -27.75 -6.21
CA ILE A 20 -18.85 -28.01 -6.91
C ILE A 20 -18.87 -27.36 -8.30
N LYS A 21 -18.24 -26.19 -8.46
CA LYS A 21 -18.06 -25.52 -9.76
C LYS A 21 -16.91 -26.07 -10.61
N ASN A 22 -16.31 -27.20 -10.22
CA ASN A 22 -15.16 -27.82 -10.91
C ASN A 22 -13.90 -26.94 -10.94
N PHE A 23 -13.79 -25.98 -10.02
CA PHE A 23 -12.68 -25.06 -9.92
C PHE A 23 -11.53 -25.73 -9.16
N LYS A 24 -10.40 -25.95 -9.83
CA LYS A 24 -9.24 -26.69 -9.29
C LYS A 24 -8.07 -25.80 -8.86
N ASN A 25 -8.07 -24.53 -9.25
CA ASN A 25 -6.97 -23.60 -8.95
C ASN A 25 -7.19 -22.91 -7.59
N PHE A 26 -7.01 -23.67 -6.52
CA PHE A 26 -6.93 -23.12 -5.16
C PHE A 26 -5.68 -22.23 -4.99
N ASP A 27 -4.62 -22.47 -5.77
CA ASP A 27 -3.44 -21.60 -5.82
C ASP A 27 -3.78 -20.16 -6.24
N LEU A 28 -4.78 -19.97 -7.10
CA LEU A 28 -5.23 -18.63 -7.50
C LEU A 28 -5.77 -17.85 -6.29
N ILE A 29 -6.43 -18.54 -5.35
CA ILE A 29 -6.95 -17.94 -4.13
C ILE A 29 -5.81 -17.47 -3.23
N ASP A 30 -4.79 -18.31 -3.03
CA ASP A 30 -3.64 -17.93 -2.22
C ASP A 30 -2.79 -16.84 -2.91
N GLU A 31 -2.72 -16.81 -4.25
CA GLU A 31 -2.11 -15.70 -4.99
C GLU A 31 -2.89 -14.39 -4.82
N VAL A 32 -4.22 -14.42 -4.92
CA VAL A 32 -5.07 -13.24 -4.73
C VAL A 32 -4.95 -12.72 -3.29
N LEU A 33 -4.91 -13.62 -2.30
CA LEU A 33 -4.68 -13.26 -0.89
C LEU A 33 -3.31 -12.60 -0.68
N LYS A 34 -2.25 -13.18 -1.23
CA LYS A 34 -0.89 -12.60 -1.17
C LYS A 34 -0.83 -11.24 -1.87
N THR A 35 -1.50 -11.10 -3.01
CA THR A 35 -1.56 -9.84 -3.77
C THR A 35 -2.33 -8.77 -2.99
N ASP A 36 -3.43 -9.12 -2.32
CA ASP A 36 -4.19 -8.18 -1.46
C ASP A 36 -3.41 -7.79 -0.20
N ASP A 37 -2.69 -8.73 0.44
CA ASP A 37 -1.82 -8.42 1.58
C ASP A 37 -0.70 -7.46 1.15
N ALA A 38 -0.03 -7.74 0.02
CA ALA A 38 0.99 -6.84 -0.53
C ALA A 38 0.41 -5.46 -0.85
N ARG A 39 -0.79 -5.40 -1.43
CA ARG A 39 -1.50 -4.14 -1.70
C ARG A 39 -1.75 -3.37 -0.41
N LYS A 40 -2.23 -4.02 0.65
CA LYS A 40 -2.48 -3.39 1.96
C LYS A 40 -1.17 -2.89 2.59
N ALA A 41 -0.11 -3.67 2.53
CA ALA A 41 1.21 -3.28 3.04
C ALA A 41 1.75 -2.04 2.31
N ILE A 42 1.69 -2.01 0.97
CA ILE A 42 2.10 -0.82 0.20
C ILE A 42 1.18 0.36 0.49
N GLN A 43 -0.12 0.11 0.67
CA GLN A 43 -1.07 1.17 1.02
C GLN A 43 -0.70 1.84 2.34
N GLN A 44 -0.45 1.02 3.36
CA GLN A 44 -0.01 1.52 4.66
C GLN A 44 1.33 2.25 4.56
N ALA A 45 2.32 1.69 3.86
CA ALA A 45 3.61 2.33 3.67
C ALA A 45 3.52 3.67 2.94
N SER A 46 2.64 3.77 1.92
CA SER A 46 2.38 5.02 1.21
C SER A 46 1.74 6.07 2.13
N ASP A 47 0.75 5.67 2.93
CA ASP A 47 0.07 6.56 3.87
C ASP A 47 1.03 7.04 4.99
N GLU A 48 1.87 6.14 5.51
CA GLU A 48 2.93 6.47 6.47
C GLU A 48 3.96 7.44 5.87
N THR A 49 4.43 7.18 4.65
CA THR A 49 5.39 8.05 3.96
C THR A 49 4.80 9.44 3.71
N LEU A 50 3.52 9.53 3.32
CA LEU A 50 2.82 10.80 3.17
C LEU A 50 2.68 11.54 4.49
N ALA A 51 2.39 10.82 5.58
CA ALA A 51 2.32 11.40 6.92
C ALA A 51 3.68 11.96 7.36
N GLU A 52 4.77 11.21 7.17
CA GLU A 52 6.15 11.67 7.44
C GLU A 52 6.51 12.89 6.62
N THR A 53 6.20 12.89 5.32
CA THR A 53 6.44 14.00 4.42
C THR A 53 5.75 15.28 4.90
N ASN A 54 4.50 15.18 5.34
CA ASN A 54 3.72 16.29 5.87
C ASN A 54 4.24 16.75 7.24
N ALA A 55 4.69 15.83 8.09
CA ALA A 55 5.32 16.15 9.37
C ALA A 55 6.62 16.93 9.17
N LEU A 56 7.49 16.45 8.28
CA LEU A 56 8.73 17.13 7.90
C LEU A 56 8.47 18.51 7.30
N ALA A 57 7.45 18.67 6.46
CA ALA A 57 7.08 19.98 5.92
C ALA A 57 6.74 20.99 7.03
N ARG A 58 6.04 20.54 8.09
CA ARG A 58 5.74 21.38 9.26
C ARG A 58 6.98 21.70 10.08
N GLU A 59 7.87 20.73 10.30
CA GLU A 59 9.13 20.93 11.01
C GLU A 59 10.05 21.91 10.28
N ILE A 60 10.19 21.77 8.96
CA ILE A 60 10.94 22.70 8.11
C ILE A 60 10.40 24.13 8.27
N GLY A 61 9.07 24.31 8.24
CA GLY A 61 8.44 25.62 8.48
C GLY A 61 8.79 26.21 9.85
N LYS A 62 8.75 25.38 10.91
CA LYS A 62 9.15 25.79 12.27
C LYS A 62 10.64 26.14 12.36
N LEU A 63 11.52 25.39 11.70
CA LEU A 63 12.97 25.63 11.70
C LEU A 63 13.33 26.93 10.97
N TYR A 64 12.68 27.23 9.84
CA TYR A 64 12.82 28.53 9.18
C TYR A 64 12.33 29.67 10.08
N GLN A 65 11.21 29.49 10.79
CA GLN A 65 10.72 30.48 11.76
C GLN A 65 11.68 30.65 12.96
N SER A 66 12.41 29.60 13.32
CA SER A 66 13.41 29.60 14.40
C SER A 66 14.79 30.13 13.96
N GLY A 67 14.94 30.55 12.70
CA GLY A 67 16.22 31.04 12.14
C GLY A 67 17.25 29.96 11.81
N LYS A 68 16.87 28.68 11.88
CA LYS A 68 17.76 27.52 11.65
C LYS A 68 17.71 27.04 10.20
N SER A 69 18.07 27.90 9.25
CA SER A 69 17.99 27.60 7.81
C SER A 69 18.79 26.36 7.40
N ALA A 70 19.96 26.13 8.03
CA ALA A 70 20.81 24.98 7.71
C ALA A 70 20.17 23.61 8.06
N GLU A 71 19.52 23.49 9.21
CA GLU A 71 18.76 22.28 9.58
C GLU A 71 17.53 22.13 8.69
N ALA A 72 16.87 23.24 8.33
CA ALA A 72 15.71 23.24 7.45
C ALA A 72 16.05 22.74 6.04
N ASP A 73 17.19 23.15 5.47
CA ASP A 73 17.62 22.73 4.13
C ASP A 73 17.98 21.24 4.08
N GLN A 74 18.58 20.68 5.15
CA GLN A 74 18.83 19.24 5.26
C GLN A 74 17.53 18.43 5.30
N LEU A 75 16.53 18.88 6.07
CA LEU A 75 15.23 18.21 6.10
C LEU A 75 14.46 18.39 4.80
N LYS A 76 14.66 19.50 4.09
CA LYS A 76 14.07 19.75 2.77
C LYS A 76 14.49 18.70 1.75
N LEU A 77 15.78 18.35 1.73
CA LEU A 77 16.33 17.27 0.91
C LEU A 77 15.65 15.94 1.20
N ARG A 78 15.54 15.56 2.48
CA ARG A 78 14.82 14.35 2.89
C ARG A 78 13.33 14.38 2.54
N ASN A 79 12.69 15.54 2.68
CA ASN A 79 11.29 15.71 2.31
C ASN A 79 11.07 15.50 0.80
N THR A 80 11.96 16.01 -0.05
CA THR A 80 11.92 15.73 -1.50
C THR A 80 12.09 14.24 -1.80
N GLU A 81 13.05 13.56 -1.15
CA GLU A 81 13.23 12.11 -1.32
C GLU A 81 12.00 11.31 -0.87
N LEU A 82 11.40 11.68 0.25
CA LEU A 82 10.20 11.03 0.77
C LEU A 82 8.98 11.28 -0.11
N LYS A 83 8.83 12.48 -0.69
CA LYS A 83 7.79 12.76 -1.71
C LYS A 83 7.95 11.86 -2.93
N GLU A 84 9.18 11.67 -3.39
CA GLU A 84 9.45 10.80 -4.53
C GLU A 84 9.15 9.34 -4.19
N LYS A 85 9.56 8.86 -3.02
CA LYS A 85 9.20 7.53 -2.51
C LYS A 85 7.70 7.34 -2.37
N ALA A 86 6.97 8.32 -1.81
CA ALA A 86 5.53 8.27 -1.68
C ALA A 86 4.85 8.14 -3.05
N ARG A 87 5.35 8.87 -4.05
CA ARG A 87 4.85 8.78 -5.43
C ARG A 87 5.10 7.39 -6.04
N LEU A 88 6.30 6.85 -5.88
CA LEU A 88 6.64 5.50 -6.34
C LEU A 88 5.78 4.42 -5.66
N LEU A 89 5.54 4.54 -4.36
CA LEU A 89 4.67 3.62 -3.62
C LEU A 89 3.21 3.72 -4.09
N ALA A 90 2.73 4.94 -4.37
CA ALA A 90 1.40 5.15 -4.92
C ALA A 90 1.25 4.53 -6.31
N ASP A 91 2.26 4.67 -7.18
CA ASP A 91 2.27 4.05 -8.51
C ASP A 91 2.31 2.52 -8.41
N GLN A 92 3.14 1.96 -7.52
CA GLN A 92 3.18 0.52 -7.25
C GLN A 92 1.82 0.01 -6.75
N LEU A 93 1.16 0.76 -5.89
CA LEU A 93 -0.17 0.44 -5.38
C LEU A 93 -1.24 0.43 -6.46
N ILE A 94 -1.16 1.33 -7.44
CA ILE A 94 -2.06 1.34 -8.61
C ILE A 94 -1.86 0.06 -9.43
N VAL A 95 -0.61 -0.30 -9.72
CA VAL A 95 -0.28 -1.53 -10.46
C VAL A 95 -0.75 -2.78 -9.71
N LEU A 96 -0.56 -2.83 -8.39
CA LEU A 96 -1.01 -3.95 -7.55
C LEU A 96 -2.54 -4.03 -7.48
N LYS A 97 -3.23 -2.90 -7.44
CA LYS A 97 -4.70 -2.84 -7.49
C LYS A 97 -5.23 -3.35 -8.84
N GLN A 98 -4.62 -2.95 -9.95
CA GLN A 98 -4.97 -3.45 -11.28
C GLN A 98 -4.72 -4.95 -11.38
N THR A 99 -3.54 -5.41 -10.97
CA THR A 99 -3.19 -6.84 -10.97
C THR A 99 -4.17 -7.66 -10.12
N LEU A 100 -4.56 -7.14 -8.96
CA LEU A 100 -5.55 -7.78 -8.11
C LEU A 100 -6.93 -7.82 -8.80
N GLN A 101 -7.34 -6.73 -9.44
CA GLN A 101 -8.61 -6.64 -10.15
C GLN A 101 -8.68 -7.54 -11.38
N ASP A 102 -7.57 -7.69 -12.12
CA ASP A 102 -7.49 -8.58 -13.29
C ASP A 102 -7.51 -10.06 -12.88
N LYS A 103 -7.06 -10.39 -11.67
CA LYS A 103 -7.05 -11.76 -11.13
C LYS A 103 -8.40 -12.20 -10.52
N LEU A 104 -9.35 -11.28 -10.30
CA LEU A 104 -10.57 -11.48 -9.48
C LEU A 104 -11.84 -11.41 -10.31
#